data_AF-I3M9J5-F1
#
_entry.id   AF-I3M9J5-F1
#
_cell.length_a   1.000
_cell.length_b   1.000
_cell.length_c   1.000
_cell.angle_alpha   90.00
_cell.angle_beta   90.00
_cell.angle_gamma   90.00
#
_symmetry.space_group_name_H-M   'P 1'
#
loop_
_entity.id
_entity.type
_entity.pdbx_description
1 polymer ?
#
loop_
_entity_poly.entity_id
_entity_poly.type
_entity_poly.pdbx_seq_one_letter_code
_entity_poly.pdbx_strand_id
1 'polypeptide(L)'
;MSKEPDEDVDLFDMEQFKRSFKKILQRALKNVTISFRDAEENAIWIRIAWGTQCTKPNQYKPTYVVHYPQTPYAFTSSRLKSIMPLLGQALTVASKHHQIVKMDLRSRHLDSLKAIVFKQYDQTFENHNSTTPLQERLDSRIIHENKVENERVQRITQESFGDYPQPQLEFAQYKLETKFKSDLNGGILAERKEPLRCLIKFSSPHLLEALKSLAPAGIADAPLSPLLTCIPNKGMNYFKIRDK
;
A
#
# COMPACT_ATOMS: atom_id res chain seq x y z
N MET A 1 5.89 -35.86 35.53
CA MET A 1 5.76 -36.25 34.10
C MET A 1 4.94 -35.18 33.41
N SER A 2 5.61 -34.08 33.07
CA SER A 2 5.00 -32.91 32.43
C SER A 2 4.98 -33.19 30.94
N LYS A 3 3.79 -33.23 30.33
CA LYS A 3 3.67 -33.28 28.87
C LYS A 3 4.09 -31.93 28.32
N GLU A 4 5.12 -31.91 27.49
CA GLU A 4 5.45 -30.77 26.64
C GLU A 4 4.26 -30.50 25.69
N PRO A 5 3.96 -29.24 25.37
CA PRO A 5 3.00 -28.93 24.33
C PRO A 5 3.62 -29.33 22.99
N ASP A 6 2.97 -30.28 22.33
CA ASP A 6 3.19 -30.63 20.93
C ASP A 6 2.89 -29.36 20.11
N GLU A 7 3.93 -28.56 19.84
CA GLU A 7 3.86 -27.49 18.85
C GLU A 7 3.82 -28.15 17.47
N ASP A 8 2.63 -28.67 17.13
CA ASP A 8 2.27 -29.07 15.79
C ASP A 8 2.17 -27.78 14.97
N VAL A 9 3.34 -27.27 14.54
CA VAL A 9 3.44 -26.15 13.61
C VAL A 9 2.72 -26.60 12.36
N ASP A 10 1.49 -26.12 12.14
CA ASP A 10 0.68 -26.34 10.93
C ASP A 10 1.47 -25.79 9.73
N LEU A 11 2.41 -26.60 9.25
CA LEU A 11 3.30 -26.30 8.15
C LEU A 11 2.43 -26.19 6.93
N PHE A 12 2.34 -24.97 6.39
CA PHE A 12 1.59 -24.70 5.18
C PHE A 12 2.09 -25.59 4.04
N ASP A 13 1.31 -26.61 3.67
CA ASP A 13 1.61 -27.47 2.52
C ASP A 13 1.30 -26.71 1.22
N MET A 14 2.37 -26.18 0.61
CA MET A 14 2.33 -25.46 -0.66
C MET A 14 1.76 -26.32 -1.80
N GLU A 15 2.04 -27.62 -1.81
CA GLU A 15 1.54 -28.51 -2.87
C GLU A 15 0.05 -28.79 -2.69
N GLN A 16 -0.42 -28.91 -1.44
CA GLN A 16 -1.86 -28.94 -1.15
C GLN A 16 -2.55 -27.64 -1.56
N PHE A 17 -1.94 -26.48 -1.29
CA PHE A 17 -2.44 -25.18 -1.73
C PHE A 17 -2.55 -25.12 -3.26
N LYS A 18 -1.47 -25.41 -4.01
CA LYS A 18 -1.44 -25.40 -5.48
C LYS A 18 -2.53 -26.30 -6.07
N ARG A 19 -2.68 -27.52 -5.55
CA ARG A 19 -3.72 -28.48 -5.98
C ARG A 19 -5.12 -27.98 -5.69
N SER A 20 -5.37 -27.50 -4.48
CA SER A 20 -6.69 -27.01 -4.05
C SER A 20 -7.12 -25.78 -4.84
N PHE A 21 -6.22 -24.79 -4.95
CA PHE A 21 -6.44 -23.57 -5.73
C PHE A 21 -6.80 -23.87 -7.19
N LYS A 22 -6.02 -24.74 -7.83
CA LYS A 22 -6.26 -25.16 -9.23
C LYS A 22 -7.62 -25.84 -9.39
N LYS A 23 -7.97 -26.77 -8.49
CA LYS A 23 -9.26 -27.48 -8.52
C LYS A 23 -10.45 -26.53 -8.36
N ILE A 24 -10.38 -25.55 -7.46
CA ILE A 24 -11.48 -24.59 -7.23
C ILE A 24 -11.76 -23.78 -8.50
N LEU A 25 -10.72 -23.20 -9.11
CA LEU A 25 -10.89 -22.39 -10.32
C LEU A 25 -11.33 -23.22 -11.54
N GLN A 26 -10.80 -24.43 -11.71
CA GLN A 26 -11.19 -25.32 -12.82
C GLN A 26 -12.62 -25.85 -12.68
N ARG A 27 -13.14 -25.97 -11.46
CA ARG A 27 -14.56 -26.30 -11.21
C ARG A 27 -15.48 -25.13 -11.54
N ALA A 28 -15.04 -23.91 -11.24
CA ALA A 28 -15.82 -22.71 -11.50
C ALA A 28 -15.81 -22.28 -12.98
N LEU A 29 -14.70 -22.51 -13.69
CA LEU A 29 -14.50 -22.06 -15.06
C LEU A 29 -13.99 -23.20 -15.96
N LYS A 30 -14.73 -23.47 -17.04
CA LYS A 30 -14.36 -24.48 -18.05
C LYS A 30 -13.03 -24.16 -18.73
N ASN A 31 -12.79 -22.88 -19.04
CA ASN A 31 -11.63 -22.41 -19.77
C ASN A 31 -10.77 -21.50 -18.88
N VAL A 32 -9.82 -22.09 -18.15
CA VAL A 32 -8.82 -21.35 -17.37
C VAL A 32 -7.46 -22.05 -17.47
N THR A 33 -6.38 -21.27 -17.60
CA THR A 33 -5.01 -21.80 -17.53
C THR A 33 -4.34 -21.24 -16.30
N ILE A 34 -3.83 -22.12 -15.44
CA ILE A 34 -3.16 -21.76 -14.19
C ILE A 34 -1.75 -22.35 -14.22
N SER A 35 -0.76 -21.49 -13.99
CA SER A 35 0.65 -21.87 -13.93
C SER A 35 1.24 -21.33 -12.63
N PHE A 36 2.10 -22.12 -12.01
CA PHE A 36 2.78 -21.77 -10.78
C PHE A 36 4.28 -21.66 -11.05
N ARG A 37 4.93 -20.74 -10.36
CA ARG A 37 6.38 -20.61 -10.30
C ARG A 37 6.75 -20.28 -8.86
N ASP A 38 7.61 -21.11 -8.28
CA ASP A 38 8.21 -20.82 -6.98
C ASP A 38 9.26 -19.71 -7.18
N ALA A 39 9.29 -18.76 -6.26
CA ALA A 39 10.19 -17.61 -6.29
C ALA A 39 10.93 -17.49 -4.95
N GLU A 40 11.79 -16.49 -4.86
CA GLU A 40 12.57 -16.18 -3.66
C GLU A 40 11.66 -16.00 -2.43
N GLU A 41 12.22 -16.27 -1.24
CA GLU A 41 11.54 -16.15 0.06
C GLU A 41 10.28 -17.03 0.22
N ASN A 42 10.28 -18.22 -0.39
CA ASN A 42 9.14 -19.15 -0.37
C ASN A 42 7.83 -18.58 -0.95
N ALA A 43 7.93 -17.53 -1.78
CA ALA A 43 6.79 -16.95 -2.46
C ALA A 43 6.36 -17.81 -3.66
N ILE A 44 5.06 -17.81 -3.95
CA ILE A 44 4.51 -18.45 -5.15
C ILE A 44 3.94 -17.41 -6.10
N TRP A 45 4.41 -17.45 -7.35
CA TRP A 45 3.85 -16.71 -8.45
C TRP A 45 2.82 -17.56 -9.17
N ILE A 46 1.60 -17.05 -9.24
CA ILE A 46 0.47 -17.71 -9.87
C ILE A 46 0.08 -16.88 -11.08
N ARG A 47 0.23 -17.45 -12.28
CA ARG A 47 -0.25 -16.86 -13.53
C ARG A 47 -1.57 -17.51 -13.91
N ILE A 48 -2.60 -16.69 -14.10
CA ILE A 48 -3.95 -17.14 -14.44
C ILE A 48 -4.40 -16.49 -15.73
N ALA A 49 -4.59 -17.27 -16.78
CA ALA A 49 -5.24 -16.83 -18.01
C ALA A 49 -6.72 -17.20 -17.97
N TRP A 50 -7.57 -16.22 -18.19
CA TRP A 50 -9.02 -16.36 -18.09
C TRP A 50 -9.66 -16.56 -19.46
N GLY A 51 -10.59 -17.51 -19.56
CA GLY A 51 -11.47 -17.71 -20.69
C GLY A 51 -12.94 -17.58 -20.26
N THR A 52 -13.83 -17.60 -21.24
CA THR A 52 -15.29 -17.69 -21.00
C THR A 52 -15.76 -19.12 -21.26
N GLN A 53 -17.05 -19.42 -21.07
CA GLN A 53 -17.58 -20.75 -21.38
C GLN A 53 -17.39 -21.14 -22.85
N CYS A 54 -17.34 -20.15 -23.74
CA CYS A 54 -17.28 -20.34 -25.20
C CYS A 54 -15.91 -19.97 -25.81
N THR A 55 -15.02 -19.31 -25.05
CA THR A 55 -13.72 -18.84 -25.56
C THR A 55 -12.55 -19.45 -24.81
N LYS A 56 -11.48 -19.75 -25.54
CA LYS A 56 -10.21 -20.20 -24.96
C LYS A 56 -9.64 -19.14 -24.00
N PRO A 57 -8.80 -19.54 -23.03
CA PRO A 57 -8.15 -18.61 -22.11
C PRO A 57 -7.26 -17.61 -22.85
N ASN A 58 -7.42 -16.32 -22.56
CA ASN A 58 -6.61 -15.27 -23.17
C ASN A 58 -5.22 -15.21 -22.51
N GLN A 59 -4.21 -15.75 -23.19
CA GLN A 59 -2.83 -15.78 -22.70
C GLN A 59 -2.15 -14.40 -22.67
N TYR A 60 -2.66 -13.42 -23.41
CA TYR A 60 -2.09 -12.07 -23.49
C TYR A 60 -2.56 -11.15 -22.36
N LYS A 61 -3.66 -11.48 -21.69
CA LYS A 61 -4.21 -10.71 -20.57
C LYS A 61 -4.36 -11.58 -19.31
N PRO A 62 -3.25 -12.15 -18.79
CA PRO A 62 -3.31 -12.94 -17.57
C PRO A 62 -3.44 -12.02 -16.33
N THR A 63 -3.90 -12.61 -15.24
CA THR A 63 -3.77 -12.07 -13.89
C THR A 63 -2.61 -12.78 -13.20
N TYR A 64 -1.71 -12.01 -12.61
CA TYR A 64 -0.68 -12.55 -11.73
C TYR A 64 -1.08 -12.34 -10.28
N VAL A 65 -0.85 -13.37 -9.46
CA VAL A 65 -0.95 -13.32 -8.01
C VAL A 65 0.41 -13.71 -7.43
N VAL A 66 0.88 -12.96 -6.45
CA VAL A 66 2.06 -13.33 -5.64
C VAL A 66 1.57 -13.54 -4.23
N HIS A 67 1.78 -14.75 -3.70
CA HIS A 67 1.37 -15.13 -2.36
C HIS A 67 2.59 -15.60 -1.57
N TYR A 68 2.69 -15.12 -0.33
CA TYR A 68 3.71 -15.50 0.63
C TYR A 68 3.04 -16.34 1.71
N PRO A 69 3.29 -17.66 1.80
CA PRO A 69 2.64 -18.57 2.74
C PRO A 69 2.71 -18.13 4.20
N GLN A 70 3.81 -17.48 4.57
CA GLN A 70 4.08 -17.03 5.94
C GLN A 70 3.36 -15.71 6.28
N THR A 71 2.60 -15.14 5.34
CA THR A 71 1.91 -13.86 5.55
C THR A 71 0.44 -13.95 5.13
N PRO A 72 -0.45 -13.15 5.75
CA PRO A 72 -1.86 -13.10 5.35
C PRO A 72 -2.09 -12.30 4.05
N TYR A 73 -1.04 -11.92 3.33
CA TYR A 73 -1.12 -11.01 2.21
C TYR A 73 -0.96 -11.74 0.87
N ALA A 74 -1.71 -11.25 -0.13
CA ALA A 74 -1.59 -11.66 -1.52
C ALA A 74 -1.65 -10.44 -2.44
N PHE A 75 -0.67 -10.30 -3.33
CA PHE A 75 -0.59 -9.21 -4.28
C PHE A 75 -1.20 -9.65 -5.61
N THR A 76 -2.04 -8.81 -6.22
CA THR A 76 -2.74 -9.17 -7.46
C THR A 76 -2.63 -8.08 -8.52
N SER A 77 -2.45 -8.49 -9.77
CA SER A 77 -2.38 -7.62 -10.95
C SER A 77 -3.63 -7.75 -11.83
N SER A 78 -4.82 -7.58 -11.26
CA SER A 78 -6.05 -7.72 -12.05
C SER A 78 -6.65 -6.39 -12.50
N ARG A 79 -6.97 -6.32 -13.80
CA ARG A 79 -7.83 -5.28 -14.39
C ARG A 79 -9.30 -5.70 -14.47
N LEU A 80 -9.58 -6.99 -14.32
CA LEU A 80 -10.92 -7.57 -14.49
C LEU A 80 -11.64 -7.63 -13.14
N LYS A 81 -12.44 -6.60 -12.86
CA LYS A 81 -13.19 -6.48 -11.59
C LYS A 81 -14.16 -7.64 -11.37
N SER A 82 -14.74 -8.20 -12.44
CA SER A 82 -15.71 -9.30 -12.37
C SER A 82 -15.12 -10.61 -11.84
N ILE A 83 -13.82 -10.84 -12.02
CA ILE A 83 -13.15 -12.08 -11.64
C ILE A 83 -12.62 -12.05 -10.21
N MET A 84 -12.50 -10.86 -9.61
CA MET A 84 -11.94 -10.68 -8.27
C MET A 84 -12.68 -11.43 -7.16
N PRO A 85 -14.03 -11.51 -7.14
CA PRO A 85 -14.72 -12.31 -6.14
C PRO A 85 -14.35 -13.79 -6.22
N LEU A 86 -14.32 -14.36 -7.43
CA LEU A 86 -13.96 -15.76 -7.64
C LEU A 86 -12.51 -16.05 -7.28
N LEU A 87 -11.59 -15.18 -7.70
CA LEU A 87 -10.17 -15.30 -7.35
C LEU A 87 -9.97 -15.20 -5.84
N GLY A 88 -10.65 -14.25 -5.19
CA GLY A 88 -10.62 -14.08 -3.74
C GLY A 88 -11.08 -15.33 -3.02
N GLN A 89 -12.23 -15.89 -3.39
CA GLN A 89 -12.73 -17.14 -2.81
C GLN A 89 -11.76 -18.31 -3.01
N ALA A 90 -11.20 -18.46 -4.21
CA ALA A 90 -10.23 -19.51 -4.49
C ALA A 90 -8.97 -19.39 -3.63
N LEU A 91 -8.46 -18.17 -3.43
CA LEU A 91 -7.34 -17.91 -2.53
C LEU A 91 -7.71 -18.26 -1.09
N THR A 92 -8.81 -17.72 -0.57
CA THR A 92 -9.26 -17.91 0.82
C THR A 92 -9.44 -19.38 1.18
N VAL A 93 -10.12 -20.15 0.32
CA VAL A 93 -10.37 -21.57 0.57
C VAL A 93 -9.08 -22.38 0.43
N ALA A 94 -8.24 -22.10 -0.57
CA ALA A 94 -7.00 -22.84 -0.78
C ALA A 94 -5.98 -22.59 0.34
N SER A 95 -5.92 -21.38 0.88
CA SER A 95 -5.01 -21.01 1.97
C SER A 95 -5.59 -21.31 3.36
N LYS A 96 -6.78 -21.94 3.46
CA LYS A 96 -7.49 -22.21 4.72
C LYS A 96 -7.77 -20.94 5.57
N HIS A 97 -7.94 -19.79 4.93
CA HIS A 97 -8.33 -18.54 5.60
C HIS A 97 -9.85 -18.39 5.62
N HIS A 98 -10.38 -17.53 6.51
CA HIS A 98 -11.82 -17.29 6.60
C HIS A 98 -12.31 -16.18 5.66
N GLN A 99 -11.52 -15.13 5.48
CA GLN A 99 -11.93 -13.93 4.76
C GLN A 99 -10.76 -13.32 3.99
N ILE A 100 -11.06 -12.70 2.85
CA ILE A 100 -10.12 -11.86 2.10
C ILE A 100 -10.71 -10.46 1.94
N VAL A 101 -9.92 -9.45 2.24
CA VAL A 101 -10.30 -8.04 2.14
C VAL A 101 -9.34 -7.34 1.20
N LYS A 102 -9.88 -6.52 0.29
CA LYS A 102 -9.06 -5.70 -0.59
C LYS A 102 -8.57 -4.47 0.17
N MET A 103 -7.26 -4.29 0.24
CA MET A 103 -6.65 -3.07 0.76
C MET A 103 -6.78 -1.91 -0.24
N ASP A 104 -6.92 -0.68 0.28
CA ASP A 104 -6.93 0.56 -0.50
C ASP A 104 -5.50 1.03 -0.84
N LEU A 105 -4.63 0.08 -1.21
CA LEU A 105 -3.23 0.29 -1.59
C LEU A 105 -2.98 -0.23 -3.00
N ARG A 106 -2.37 0.60 -3.85
CA ARG A 106 -2.04 0.23 -5.23
C ARG A 106 -0.78 0.95 -5.70
N SER A 107 0.15 0.20 -6.29
CA SER A 107 1.38 0.70 -6.91
C SER A 107 1.69 -0.12 -8.19
N ARG A 108 2.63 0.34 -9.01
CA ARG A 108 3.24 -0.49 -10.07
C ARG A 108 4.43 -1.31 -9.55
N HIS A 109 4.97 -0.95 -8.40
CA HIS A 109 6.17 -1.52 -7.79
C HIS A 109 5.79 -2.53 -6.71
N LEU A 110 6.02 -3.83 -6.97
CA LEU A 110 5.64 -4.92 -6.05
C LEU A 110 6.50 -4.94 -4.78
N ASP A 111 7.80 -4.72 -4.95
CA ASP A 111 8.79 -4.50 -3.90
C ASP A 111 8.37 -3.38 -2.94
N SER A 112 7.89 -2.25 -3.48
CA SER A 112 7.42 -1.13 -2.66
C SER A 112 6.11 -1.45 -1.93
N LEU A 113 5.19 -2.19 -2.56
CA LEU A 113 3.99 -2.69 -1.87
C LEU A 113 4.34 -3.66 -0.75
N LYS A 114 5.27 -4.57 -1.01
CA LYS A 114 5.79 -5.51 -0.03
C LYS A 114 6.41 -4.77 1.16
N ALA A 115 7.29 -3.80 0.89
CA ALA A 115 7.90 -2.97 1.91
C ALA A 115 6.84 -2.30 2.79
N ILE A 116 5.86 -1.61 2.19
CA ILE A 116 4.78 -0.93 2.92
C ILE A 116 3.97 -1.90 3.79
N VAL A 117 3.52 -3.01 3.20
CA VAL A 117 2.59 -3.95 3.86
C VAL A 117 3.29 -4.76 4.94
N PHE A 118 4.51 -5.22 4.70
CA PHE A 118 5.29 -5.98 5.67
C PHE A 118 6.01 -5.08 6.68
N LYS A 119 5.90 -3.75 6.53
CA LYS A 119 6.63 -2.76 7.32
C LYS A 119 8.15 -3.02 7.31
N GLN A 120 8.66 -3.49 6.17
CA GLN A 120 10.08 -3.78 5.93
C GLN A 120 10.85 -2.57 5.40
N TYR A 121 10.36 -1.37 5.67
CA TYR A 121 11.06 -0.11 5.46
C TYR A 121 11.17 0.54 6.83
N ASP A 122 12.38 0.92 7.21
CA ASP A 122 12.66 1.43 8.55
C ASP A 122 11.95 2.77 8.76
N GLN A 123 10.76 2.69 9.34
CA GLN A 123 10.15 3.75 10.13
C GLN A 123 10.50 3.54 11.59
N THR A 124 11.77 3.31 11.89
CA THR A 124 12.24 3.51 13.26
C THR A 124 12.07 4.99 13.58
N PHE A 125 10.93 5.33 14.20
CA PHE A 125 10.78 6.51 15.06
C PHE A 125 11.61 6.32 16.35
N GLU A 126 12.77 5.68 16.24
CA GLU A 126 13.72 5.57 17.34
C GLU A 126 14.45 6.91 17.40
N ASN A 127 13.91 7.77 18.27
CA ASN A 127 14.75 8.63 19.08
C ASN A 127 15.95 7.80 19.51
N HIS A 128 17.14 8.06 18.98
CA HIS A 128 18.43 8.03 19.66
C HIS A 128 19.55 8.17 18.62
N ASN A 129 20.06 9.41 18.51
CA ASN A 129 21.46 9.77 18.22
C ASN A 129 22.31 8.74 17.46
N SER A 130 22.43 8.89 16.14
CA SER A 130 23.73 8.94 15.43
C SER A 130 23.53 8.87 13.92
N THR A 131 23.87 9.95 13.20
CA THR A 131 24.84 9.95 12.09
C THR A 131 25.01 11.41 11.65
N THR A 132 26.22 11.92 11.82
CA THR A 132 26.68 13.22 11.36
C THR A 132 26.46 13.32 9.84
N PRO A 133 25.79 14.35 9.30
CA PRO A 133 25.73 14.53 7.86
C PRO A 133 27.14 14.76 7.33
N LEU A 134 27.49 14.09 6.23
CA LEU A 134 28.69 14.39 5.44
C LEU A 134 28.72 15.89 5.15
N GLN A 135 29.70 16.56 5.74
CA GLN A 135 29.87 18.00 5.62
C GLN A 135 30.30 18.32 4.19
N GLU A 136 29.35 18.69 3.35
CA GLU A 136 29.65 19.37 2.09
C GLU A 136 30.51 20.60 2.41
N ARG A 137 31.64 20.75 1.71
CA ARG A 137 32.50 21.92 1.83
C ARG A 137 31.76 23.14 1.28
N LEU A 138 30.97 23.77 2.13
CA LEU A 138 30.30 25.03 1.83
C LEU A 138 31.32 26.18 1.90
N ASP A 139 31.34 27.00 0.85
CA ASP A 139 32.16 28.20 0.74
C ASP A 139 31.84 29.14 1.92
N SER A 140 32.84 29.46 2.73
CA SER A 140 32.70 30.19 4.02
C SER A 140 32.23 31.65 3.88
N ARG A 141 31.91 32.08 2.65
CA ARG A 141 31.38 33.40 2.30
C ARG A 141 29.85 33.45 2.20
N ILE A 142 29.16 32.30 2.25
CA ILE A 142 27.70 32.24 2.18
C ILE A 142 27.11 32.30 3.60
N ILE A 143 26.53 33.44 3.96
CA ILE A 143 25.78 33.59 5.21
C ILE A 143 24.42 32.91 5.00
N HIS A 144 24.16 31.83 5.74
CA HIS A 144 22.89 31.12 5.67
C HIS A 144 21.92 31.75 6.68
N GLU A 145 21.20 32.79 6.25
CA GLU A 145 20.31 33.60 7.11
C GLU A 145 19.26 32.75 7.86
N ASN A 146 18.87 31.61 7.28
CA ASN A 146 17.79 30.77 7.81
C ASN A 146 18.27 29.40 8.35
N LYS A 147 19.51 29.31 8.84
CA LYS A 147 20.08 28.04 9.32
C LYS A 147 19.24 27.35 10.40
N VAL A 148 18.73 28.11 11.37
CA VAL A 148 17.94 27.56 12.48
C VAL A 148 16.62 26.97 11.97
N GLU A 149 15.94 27.65 11.06
CA GLU A 149 14.69 27.16 10.48
C GLU A 149 14.93 25.95 9.58
N ASN A 150 16.00 25.96 8.79
CA ASN A 150 16.35 24.83 7.93
C ASN A 150 16.66 23.57 8.76
N GLU A 151 17.40 23.71 9.87
CA GLU A 151 17.63 22.62 10.83
C GLU A 151 16.33 22.13 11.48
N ARG A 152 15.40 23.05 11.81
CA ARG A 152 14.07 22.71 12.35
C ARG A 152 13.25 21.92 11.33
N VAL A 153 13.17 22.39 10.09
CA VAL A 153 12.44 21.75 8.99
C VAL A 153 13.01 20.36 8.69
N GLN A 154 14.34 20.25 8.65
CA GLN A 154 15.02 18.97 8.43
C GLN A 154 14.68 17.96 9.53
N ARG A 155 14.75 18.36 10.80
CA ARG A 155 14.42 17.50 11.94
C ARG A 155 12.98 17.00 11.88
N ILE A 156 12.01 17.89 11.66
CA ILE A 156 10.58 17.52 11.56
C ILE A 156 10.33 16.59 10.37
N THR A 157 11.04 16.80 9.26
CA THR A 157 10.93 15.95 8.07
C THR A 157 11.48 14.54 8.35
N GLN A 158 12.61 14.44 9.03
CA GLN A 158 13.20 13.17 9.47
C GLN A 158 12.30 12.46 10.47
N GLU A 159 11.72 13.19 11.44
CA GLU A 159 10.74 12.63 12.36
C GLU A 159 9.51 12.09 11.62
N SER A 160 9.07 12.74 10.54
CA SER A 160 7.84 12.36 9.82
C SER A 160 8.01 11.22 8.81
N PHE A 161 9.15 11.15 8.12
CA PHE A 161 9.40 10.19 7.03
C PHE A 161 10.52 9.19 7.34
N GLY A 162 11.37 9.47 8.32
CA GLY A 162 12.61 8.73 8.57
C GLY A 162 13.75 9.15 7.63
N ASP A 163 14.95 8.67 7.96
CA ASP A 163 16.17 8.97 7.20
C ASP A 163 16.30 8.16 5.93
N TYR A 164 15.69 6.97 5.89
CA TYR A 164 15.81 6.03 4.77
C TYR A 164 15.01 6.45 3.52
N PRO A 165 15.40 5.93 2.34
CA PRO A 165 14.62 6.09 1.12
C PRO A 165 13.20 5.58 1.28
N GLN A 166 12.22 6.35 0.82
CA GLN A 166 10.82 5.95 0.92
C GLN A 166 10.46 4.85 -0.10
N PRO A 167 9.44 4.02 0.15
CA PRO A 167 8.94 3.10 -0.87
C PRO A 167 8.34 3.86 -2.06
N GLN A 168 8.44 3.28 -3.26
CA GLN A 168 7.99 3.93 -4.48
C GLN A 168 6.47 3.79 -4.66
N LEU A 169 5.81 4.93 -4.72
CA LEU A 169 4.38 5.05 -4.93
C LEU A 169 4.10 6.14 -5.95
N GLU A 170 3.20 5.89 -6.91
CA GLU A 170 3.00 6.86 -8.00
C GLU A 170 1.94 7.92 -7.73
N PHE A 171 1.03 7.64 -6.81
CA PHE A 171 -0.11 8.50 -6.55
C PHE A 171 -0.72 8.27 -5.17
N ALA A 172 -1.40 9.30 -4.68
CA ALA A 172 -2.31 9.24 -3.55
C ALA A 172 -3.56 10.07 -3.88
N GLN A 173 -4.73 9.60 -3.47
CA GLN A 173 -6.00 10.22 -3.80
C GLN A 173 -6.85 10.42 -2.55
N TYR A 174 -7.33 11.64 -2.33
CA TYR A 174 -8.20 12.02 -1.22
C TYR A 174 -9.54 12.47 -1.77
N LYS A 175 -10.61 11.75 -1.40
CA LYS A 175 -11.98 12.12 -1.73
C LYS A 175 -12.67 12.61 -0.46
N LEU A 176 -12.94 13.91 -0.40
CA LEU A 176 -13.67 14.55 0.68
C LEU A 176 -15.15 14.66 0.30
N GLU A 177 -16.02 14.30 1.22
CA GLU A 177 -17.48 14.40 1.12
C GLU A 177 -18.03 14.90 2.45
N THR A 178 -18.28 16.21 2.55
CA THR A 178 -18.67 16.90 3.80
C THR A 178 -19.89 17.78 3.56
N LYS A 179 -20.73 17.96 4.57
CA LYS A 179 -21.85 18.91 4.54
C LYS A 179 -21.37 20.24 5.11
N PHE A 180 -21.82 21.33 4.50
CA PHE A 180 -21.55 22.64 5.06
C PHE A 180 -22.32 22.80 6.38
N LYS A 181 -21.59 22.85 7.49
CA LYS A 181 -22.15 23.14 8.82
C LYS A 181 -21.87 24.61 9.11
N SER A 182 -22.92 25.42 9.24
CA SER A 182 -22.83 26.82 9.64
C SER A 182 -23.66 27.03 10.88
N ASP A 183 -23.03 27.55 11.93
CA ASP A 183 -23.68 27.90 13.20
C ASP A 183 -24.49 29.20 13.10
N LEU A 184 -24.34 29.93 11.98
CA LEU A 184 -25.14 31.10 11.67
C LEU A 184 -26.48 30.67 11.07
N ASN A 185 -27.56 30.86 11.85
CA ASN A 185 -28.94 30.68 11.41
C ASN A 185 -29.18 31.46 10.10
N GLY A 186 -29.47 30.74 9.00
CA GLY A 186 -29.87 31.34 7.71
C GLY A 186 -28.78 31.41 6.63
N GLY A 187 -27.64 30.73 6.79
CA GLY A 187 -26.65 30.63 5.71
C GLY A 187 -27.19 29.83 4.50
N ILE A 188 -27.19 30.42 3.30
CA ILE A 188 -27.68 29.84 2.02
C ILE A 188 -27.10 28.43 1.72
N LEU A 189 -25.91 28.12 2.27
CA LEU A 189 -25.23 26.85 2.08
C LEU A 189 -25.55 25.80 3.18
N ALA A 190 -26.06 26.21 4.33
CA ALA A 190 -26.39 25.32 5.45
C ALA A 190 -27.64 24.47 5.17
N GLU A 191 -28.57 25.00 4.37
CA GLU A 191 -29.80 24.30 3.96
C GLU A 191 -29.58 23.35 2.77
N ARG A 192 -28.39 23.36 2.13
CA ARG A 192 -28.11 22.47 1.01
C ARG A 192 -28.04 21.01 1.48
N LYS A 193 -28.97 20.20 0.98
CA LYS A 193 -29.00 18.74 1.23
C LYS A 193 -27.80 18.00 0.64
N GLU A 194 -27.22 18.51 -0.45
CA GLU A 194 -26.11 17.87 -1.15
C GLU A 194 -24.76 18.16 -0.49
N PRO A 195 -23.90 17.14 -0.30
CA PRO A 195 -22.57 17.34 0.28
C PRO A 195 -21.61 17.99 -0.71
N LEU A 196 -20.68 18.79 -0.18
CA LEU A 196 -19.52 19.28 -0.90
C LEU A 196 -18.57 18.12 -1.15
N ARG A 197 -18.20 17.94 -2.43
CA ARG A 197 -17.34 16.86 -2.90
C ARG A 197 -16.06 17.45 -3.46
N CYS A 198 -14.92 17.13 -2.85
CA CYS A 198 -13.60 17.52 -3.33
C CYS A 198 -12.75 16.28 -3.59
N LEU A 199 -11.97 16.30 -4.67
CA LEU A 199 -11.07 15.23 -5.05
C LEU A 199 -9.68 15.81 -5.26
N ILE A 200 -8.74 15.42 -4.41
CA ILE A 200 -7.32 15.78 -4.55
C ILE A 200 -6.57 14.53 -4.98
N LYS A 201 -5.75 14.63 -6.02
CA LYS A 201 -4.92 13.54 -6.50
C LYS A 201 -3.48 14.04 -6.67
N PHE A 202 -2.58 13.47 -5.89
CA PHE A 202 -1.14 13.64 -6.06
C PHE A 202 -0.63 12.58 -7.03
N SER A 203 0.30 12.96 -7.91
CA SER A 203 0.98 12.02 -8.78
C SER A 203 2.43 12.42 -8.97
N SER A 204 3.33 11.46 -8.85
CA SER A 204 4.77 11.62 -9.04
C SER A 204 5.36 10.25 -9.35
N PRO A 205 6.48 10.13 -10.09
CA PRO A 205 7.19 8.85 -10.20
C PRO A 205 7.59 8.26 -8.84
N HIS A 206 7.86 9.12 -7.85
CA HIS A 206 8.21 8.74 -6.49
C HIS A 206 7.54 9.69 -5.49
N LEU A 207 6.24 9.47 -5.24
CA LEU A 207 5.41 10.38 -4.45
C LEU A 207 5.93 10.61 -3.03
N LEU A 208 6.28 9.55 -2.31
CA LEU A 208 6.66 9.69 -0.90
C LEU A 208 7.97 10.46 -0.73
N GLU A 209 8.95 10.24 -1.60
CA GLU A 209 10.20 11.00 -1.62
C GLU A 209 9.98 12.45 -2.07
N ALA A 210 9.07 12.66 -3.02
CA ALA A 210 8.65 14.01 -3.41
C ALA A 210 8.00 14.74 -2.21
N LEU A 211 7.14 14.07 -1.45
CA LEU A 211 6.54 14.65 -0.24
C LEU A 211 7.60 14.95 0.83
N LYS A 212 8.55 14.04 1.06
CA LYS A 212 9.68 14.23 2.00
C LYS A 212 10.52 15.46 1.64
N SER A 213 10.68 15.77 0.35
CA SER A 213 11.49 16.90 -0.11
C SER A 213 10.75 18.25 -0.20
N LEU A 214 9.41 18.30 -0.08
CA LEU A 214 8.65 19.55 -0.23
C LEU A 214 9.04 20.63 0.78
N ALA A 215 9.10 20.27 2.07
CA ALA A 215 9.39 21.23 3.13
C ALA A 215 10.87 21.68 3.12
N PRO A 216 11.87 20.78 3.01
CA PRO A 216 13.26 21.19 2.84
C PRO A 216 13.52 22.07 1.61
N ALA A 217 12.74 21.90 0.53
CA ALA A 217 12.84 22.72 -0.67
C ALA A 217 12.12 24.08 -0.55
N GLY A 218 11.45 24.37 0.57
CA GLY A 218 10.68 25.61 0.77
C GLY A 218 9.39 25.71 -0.06
N ILE A 219 8.89 24.58 -0.58
CA ILE A 219 7.65 24.53 -1.40
C ILE A 219 6.41 24.42 -0.51
N ALA A 220 6.56 23.86 0.68
CA ALA A 220 5.48 23.69 1.65
C ALA A 220 5.98 23.94 3.08
N ASP A 221 5.09 24.38 3.95
CA ASP A 221 5.41 24.60 5.36
C ASP A 221 5.56 23.28 6.13
N ALA A 222 6.51 23.25 7.07
CA ALA A 222 6.66 22.15 8.02
C ALA A 222 5.90 22.44 9.34
N PRO A 223 5.15 21.45 9.89
CA PRO A 223 5.05 20.06 9.46
C PRO A 223 4.04 19.85 8.31
N LEU A 224 4.34 18.88 7.45
CA LEU A 224 3.39 18.44 6.43
C LEU A 224 2.17 17.78 7.06
N SER A 225 1.03 17.87 6.35
CA SER A 225 -0.23 17.31 6.84
C SER A 225 -0.09 15.82 7.20
N PRO A 226 -0.61 15.39 8.37
CA PRO A 226 -0.63 13.97 8.75
C PRO A 226 -1.33 13.07 7.73
N LEU A 227 -2.23 13.63 6.92
CA LEU A 227 -2.89 12.90 5.84
C LEU A 227 -1.88 12.41 4.79
N LEU A 228 -0.81 13.17 4.54
CA LEU A 228 0.23 12.86 3.57
C LEU A 228 1.32 11.96 4.19
N THR A 229 1.70 12.21 5.44
CA THR A 229 2.76 11.45 6.11
C THR A 229 2.30 10.05 6.57
N CYS A 230 1.00 9.84 6.79
CA CYS A 230 0.48 8.54 7.27
C CYS A 230 0.26 7.48 6.17
N ILE A 231 0.48 7.80 4.88
CA ILE A 231 0.24 6.87 3.75
C ILE A 231 0.91 5.50 3.97
N PRO A 232 2.21 5.44 4.30
CA PRO A 232 2.89 4.15 4.44
C PRO A 232 2.41 3.41 5.70
N ASN A 233 2.23 4.14 6.80
CA ASN A 233 1.75 3.62 8.08
C ASN A 233 0.36 2.98 8.00
N LYS A 234 -0.57 3.63 7.29
CA LYS A 234 -1.93 3.12 7.10
C LYS A 234 -2.02 2.08 5.99
N GLY A 235 -0.97 1.90 5.19
CA GLY A 235 -0.98 0.99 4.05
C GLY A 235 -2.12 1.30 3.09
N MET A 236 -2.37 2.58 2.79
CA MET A 236 -3.41 3.01 1.86
C MET A 236 -3.03 4.29 1.12
N ASN A 237 -3.41 4.35 -0.15
CA ASN A 237 -3.22 5.53 -1.00
C ASN A 237 -4.53 6.04 -1.64
N TYR A 238 -5.66 5.47 -1.22
CA TYR A 238 -6.99 6.01 -1.49
C TYR A 238 -7.70 6.32 -0.17
N PHE A 239 -7.96 7.60 0.07
CA PHE A 239 -8.62 8.08 1.27
C PHE A 239 -10.02 8.58 0.93
N LYS A 240 -11.00 8.17 1.73
CA LYS A 240 -12.35 8.73 1.72
C LYS A 240 -12.60 9.40 3.05
N ILE A 241 -12.69 10.72 3.04
CA ILE A 241 -12.94 11.54 4.22
C ILE A 241 -14.41 11.94 4.16
N ARG A 242 -15.16 11.55 5.19
CA ARG A 242 -16.58 11.83 5.34
C ARG A 242 -16.82 12.41 6.72
N ASP A 243 -17.85 13.23 6.85
CA ASP A 243 -18.32 13.64 8.17
C ASP A 243 -18.75 12.41 8.97
N LYS A 244 -18.38 12.39 10.26
CA LYS A 244 -18.94 11.44 11.23
C LYS A 244 -20.37 11.81 11.58
#